data_AF-A0A841HDF1-F1
#
_entry.id   AF-A0A841HDF1-F1
#
_cell.length_a   1.000
_cell.length_b   1.000
_cell.length_c   1.000
_cell.angle_alpha   90.00
_cell.angle_beta   90.00
_cell.angle_gamma   90.00
#
_symmetry.space_group_name_H-M   'P 1'
#
loop_
_entity.id
_entity.type
_entity.pdbx_description
1 polymer ?
#
loop_
_entity_poly.entity_id
_entity_poly.type
_entity_poly.pdbx_seq_one_letter_code
_entity_poly.pdbx_strand_id
1 'polypeptide(L)'
;MGELDPVAFDIETSGFGPDSVVTVIGFAHDLGTWLVVNSDGNDIDAETLQTSLEPHAKAALDVEVRQNEREVLEATAAFIDARIDGDSHYLTAYNGET
;
A
#
# COMPACT_ATOMS: atom_id res chain seq x y z
N MET A 1 10.96 -7.66 -25.70
CA MET A 1 10.63 -7.62 -24.27
C MET A 1 10.01 -6.26 -24.06
N GLY A 2 8.69 -6.20 -23.84
CA GLY A 2 8.01 -4.92 -23.68
C GLY A 2 8.53 -4.21 -22.42
N GLU A 3 8.51 -2.88 -22.44
CA GLU A 3 8.82 -2.06 -21.27
C GLU A 3 7.70 -2.31 -20.25
N LEU A 4 8.00 -3.04 -19.17
CA LEU A 4 7.07 -3.23 -18.07
C LEU A 4 7.05 -1.94 -17.24
N ASP A 5 5.86 -1.52 -16.83
CA ASP A 5 5.72 -0.31 -16.02
C ASP A 5 6.05 -0.62 -14.55
N PRO A 6 6.94 0.15 -13.90
CA PRO A 6 7.27 -0.05 -12.50
C PRO A 6 6.10 0.32 -11.59
N VAL A 7 5.82 -0.55 -10.62
CA VAL A 7 4.98 -0.22 -9.47
C VAL A 7 5.85 -0.24 -8.22
N ALA A 8 6.06 0.94 -7.64
CA ALA A 8 6.78 1.08 -6.38
C ALA A 8 5.91 0.54 -5.24
N PHE A 9 6.50 -0.28 -4.39
CA PHE A 9 5.86 -0.89 -3.24
C PHE A 9 6.73 -0.70 -2.00
N ASP A 10 6.10 -0.41 -0.88
CA ASP A 10 6.74 -0.30 0.43
C ASP A 10 5.80 -0.72 1.56
N ILE A 11 6.37 -1.19 2.67
CA ILE A 11 5.61 -1.60 3.87
C ILE A 11 6.18 -0.99 5.13
N GLU A 12 5.29 -0.71 6.07
CA GLU A 12 5.65 -0.35 7.44
C GLU A 12 5.14 -1.42 8.40
N THR A 13 5.91 -1.65 9.46
CA THR A 13 5.60 -2.64 10.50
C THR A 13 5.66 -1.99 11.88
N SER A 14 5.00 -2.60 12.86
CA SER A 14 5.05 -2.11 14.25
C SER A 14 6.42 -2.29 14.92
N GLY A 15 7.34 -3.02 14.27
CA GLY A 15 8.70 -3.26 14.73
C GLY A 15 9.39 -4.37 13.93
N PHE A 16 10.53 -4.83 14.41
CA PHE A 16 11.37 -5.84 13.71
C PHE A 16 11.26 -7.27 14.30
N GLY A 17 10.33 -7.50 15.23
CA GLY A 17 10.19 -8.77 15.94
C GLY A 17 9.27 -9.75 15.21
N PRO A 18 9.27 -11.05 15.60
CA PRO A 18 8.39 -12.05 14.99
C PRO A 18 6.90 -11.80 15.27
N ASP A 19 6.58 -11.05 16.33
CA ASP A 19 5.22 -10.65 16.69
C ASP A 19 4.85 -9.26 16.15
N SER A 20 5.74 -8.63 15.37
CA SER A 20 5.45 -7.36 14.71
C SER A 20 4.46 -7.60 13.56
N VAL A 21 3.57 -6.64 13.38
CA VAL A 21 2.49 -6.70 12.38
C VAL A 21 2.68 -5.59 11.36
N VAL A 22 2.17 -5.81 10.16
CA VAL A 22 2.08 -4.78 9.13
C VAL A 22 1.12 -3.68 9.60
N THR A 23 1.61 -2.44 9.53
CA THR A 23 0.86 -1.22 9.90
C THR A 23 0.39 -0.46 8.68
N VAL A 24 1.19 -0.41 7.62
CA VAL A 24 0.84 0.25 6.36
C VAL A 24 1.42 -0.55 5.19
N ILE A 25 0.66 -0.62 4.10
CA ILE A 25 1.17 -1.03 2.79
C ILE A 25 0.88 0.08 1.80
N GLY A 26 1.86 0.42 0.96
CA GLY A 26 1.71 1.42 -0.08
C GLY A 26 2.16 0.93 -1.45
N PHE A 27 1.39 1.33 -2.47
CA PHE A 27 1.74 1.15 -3.88
C PHE A 27 1.71 2.51 -4.58
N ALA A 28 2.69 2.78 -5.44
CA ALA A 28 2.75 4.01 -6.23
C ALA A 28 3.18 3.72 -7.67
N HIS A 29 2.45 4.30 -8.61
CA HIS A 29 2.76 4.30 -10.03
C HIS A 29 2.26 5.62 -10.67
N ASP A 30 2.48 5.80 -11.96
CA ASP A 30 2.24 7.10 -12.62
C ASP A 30 0.79 7.59 -12.57
N LEU A 31 -0.19 6.69 -12.41
CA LEU A 31 -1.62 7.07 -12.38
C LEU A 31 -2.15 7.27 -10.96
N GLY A 32 -1.43 6.84 -9.93
CA GLY A 32 -1.92 6.94 -8.56
C GLY A 32 -1.05 6.27 -7.50
N THR A 33 -1.39 6.61 -6.27
CA THR A 33 -0.89 6.00 -5.04
C THR A 33 -2.07 5.38 -4.31
N TRP A 34 -1.90 4.16 -3.84
CA TRP A 34 -2.85 3.49 -2.96
C TRP A 34 -2.16 3.14 -1.65
N LEU A 35 -2.79 3.49 -0.53
CA LEU A 35 -2.33 3.17 0.81
C LEU A 35 -3.42 2.38 1.53
N VAL A 36 -3.02 1.33 2.24
CA VAL A 36 -3.89 0.63 3.17
C VAL A 36 -3.27 0.63 4.55
N VAL A 37 -4.03 1.08 5.54
CA VAL A 37 -3.59 1.33 6.91
C VAL A 37 -4.30 0.38 7.87
N ASN A 38 -3.53 -0.29 8.72
CA ASN A 38 -4.03 -1.03 9.87
C ASN A 38 -4.32 -0.06 11.02
N SER A 39 -5.59 0.09 11.40
CA SER A 39 -6.00 0.96 12.51
C SER A 39 -5.83 0.31 13.88
N ASP A 40 -5.52 -1.00 13.95
CA ASP A 40 -5.41 -1.75 15.20
C ASP A 40 -6.65 -1.58 16.09
N GLY A 41 -7.84 -1.66 15.48
CA GLY A 41 -9.13 -1.47 16.15
C GLY A 41 -9.48 -0.03 16.52
N ASN A 42 -8.62 0.95 16.21
CA ASN A 42 -8.92 2.37 16.44
C ASN A 42 -9.84 2.92 15.34
N ASP A 43 -10.68 3.87 15.72
CA ASP A 43 -11.49 4.64 14.78
C ASP A 43 -10.62 5.71 14.12
N ILE A 44 -10.33 5.53 12.83
CA ILE A 44 -9.54 6.46 12.02
C ILE A 44 -10.44 6.97 10.91
N ASP A 45 -10.59 8.28 10.85
CA ASP A 45 -11.26 8.95 9.75
C ASP A 45 -10.37 8.93 8.49
N ALA A 46 -10.71 8.03 7.57
CA ALA A 46 -9.99 7.84 6.32
C ALA A 46 -10.03 9.09 5.41
N GLU A 47 -11.13 9.85 5.42
CA GLU A 47 -11.27 11.06 4.59
C GLU A 47 -10.35 12.17 5.10
N THR A 48 -10.30 12.35 6.42
CA THR A 48 -9.36 13.28 7.06
C THR A 48 -7.92 12.85 6.82
N LEU A 49 -7.61 11.55 6.93
CA LEU A 49 -6.27 11.04 6.68
C LEU A 49 -5.84 11.26 5.23
N GLN A 50 -6.69 10.91 4.26
CA GLN A 50 -6.42 11.13 2.84
C GLN A 50 -6.19 12.61 2.54
N THR A 51 -7.10 13.49 2.99
CA THR A 51 -6.98 14.94 2.79
C THR A 51 -5.66 15.48 3.34
N SER A 52 -5.18 14.94 4.46
CA SER A 52 -3.90 15.34 5.06
C SER A 52 -2.68 14.88 4.25
N LEU A 53 -2.79 13.78 3.51
CA LEU A 53 -1.72 13.15 2.74
C LEU A 53 -1.69 13.60 1.27
N GLU A 54 -2.81 14.03 0.72
CA GLU A 54 -2.95 14.51 -0.67
C GLU A 54 -1.86 15.52 -1.09
N PRO A 55 -1.47 16.53 -0.28
CA PRO A 55 -0.41 17.47 -0.64
C PRO A 55 0.98 16.83 -0.82
N HIS A 56 1.18 15.63 -0.29
CA HIS A 56 2.45 14.88 -0.36
C HIS A 56 2.47 13.84 -1.49
N ALA A 57 1.30 13.52 -2.06
CA ALA A 57 1.19 12.57 -3.15
C ALA A 57 1.60 13.20 -4.49
N LYS A 58 2.28 12.43 -5.34
CA LYS A 58 2.66 12.87 -6.69
C LYS A 58 1.54 12.68 -7.72
N ALA A 59 0.57 11.84 -7.41
CA ALA A 59 -0.57 11.47 -8.24
C ALA A 59 -1.83 11.33 -7.36
N ALA A 60 -2.95 10.88 -7.94
CA ALA A 60 -4.17 10.64 -7.19
C ALA A 60 -3.92 9.66 -6.03
N LEU A 61 -4.36 10.01 -4.82
CA LEU A 61 -4.20 9.20 -3.61
C LEU A 61 -5.52 8.55 -3.23
N ASP A 62 -5.47 7.26 -2.95
CA ASP A 62 -6.57 6.50 -2.36
C ASP A 62 -6.08 5.86 -1.06
N VAL A 63 -6.84 6.05 0.02
CA VAL A 63 -6.47 5.57 1.36
C VAL A 63 -7.58 4.70 1.92
N GLU A 64 -7.24 3.44 2.18
CA GLU A 64 -8.10 2.49 2.87
C GLU A 64 -7.66 2.30 4.32
N VAL A 65 -8.61 2.21 5.23
CA VAL A 65 -8.37 1.88 6.63
C VAL A 65 -9.02 0.53 6.95
N ARG A 66 -8.26 -0.38 7.55
CA ARG A 66 -8.67 -1.74 7.93
C ARG A 66 -8.39 -1.97 9.42
N GLN A 67 -9.16 -2.83 10.05
CA GLN A 67 -9.15 -2.95 11.51
C GLN A 67 -7.95 -3.76 12.05
N ASN A 68 -7.35 -4.60 11.22
CA ASN A 68 -6.25 -5.49 11.58
C ASN A 68 -5.43 -5.89 10.35
N GLU A 69 -4.27 -6.50 10.59
CA GLU A 69 -3.33 -6.95 9.54
C GLU A 69 -3.97 -7.91 8.53
N ARG A 70 -4.86 -8.82 8.96
CA ARG A 70 -5.50 -9.76 8.03
C ARG A 70 -6.31 -9.02 6.99
N GLU A 71 -7.13 -8.06 7.41
CA GLU A 71 -7.94 -7.24 6.51
C GLU A 71 -7.07 -6.37 5.60
N VAL A 72 -5.92 -5.89 6.08
CA VAL A 72 -4.92 -5.20 5.25
C VAL A 72 -4.41 -6.11 4.14
N LEU A 73 -3.94 -7.32 4.49
CA LEU A 73 -3.39 -8.27 3.51
C LEU A 73 -4.45 -8.76 2.51
N GLU A 74 -5.70 -8.95 2.95
CA GLU A 74 -6.82 -9.28 2.08
C GLU A 74 -7.13 -8.15 1.09
N ALA A 75 -7.15 -6.90 1.55
CA ALA A 75 -7.33 -5.73 0.69
C ALA A 75 -6.18 -5.59 -0.30
N THR A 76 -4.94 -5.83 0.12
CA THR A 76 -3.76 -5.80 -0.76
C THR A 76 -3.84 -6.87 -1.84
N ALA A 77 -4.22 -8.11 -1.50
CA ALA A 77 -4.40 -9.17 -2.49
C ALA A 77 -5.47 -8.77 -3.54
N ALA A 78 -6.61 -8.25 -3.08
CA ALA A 78 -7.67 -7.78 -3.96
C ALA A 78 -7.22 -6.61 -4.86
N PHE A 79 -6.43 -5.68 -4.34
CA PHE A 79 -5.86 -4.57 -5.10
C PHE A 79 -4.91 -5.06 -6.20
N ILE A 80 -3.99 -5.97 -5.85
CA ILE A 80 -3.02 -6.55 -6.80
C ILE A 80 -3.78 -7.27 -7.92
N ASP A 81 -4.73 -8.15 -7.59
CA ASP A 81 -5.52 -8.91 -8.57
C ASP A 81 -6.32 -8.00 -9.52
N ALA A 82 -6.82 -6.87 -9.01
CA ALA A 82 -7.64 -5.95 -9.79
C ALA A 82 -6.82 -4.97 -10.65
N ARG A 83 -5.58 -4.68 -10.27
CA ARG A 83 -4.89 -3.46 -10.72
C ARG A 83 -3.45 -3.65 -11.15
N ILE A 84 -2.81 -4.75 -10.76
CA ILE A 84 -1.44 -5.08 -11.16
C ILE A 84 -1.49 -6.34 -12.03
N ASP A 85 -1.28 -6.13 -13.32
CA ASP A 85 -1.13 -7.22 -14.28
C ASP A 85 0.37 -7.56 -14.42
N GLY A 86 0.75 -8.78 -14.02
CA GLY A 86 2.14 -9.23 -14.02
C GLY A 86 2.78 -9.38 -15.39
N ASP A 87 1.99 -9.35 -16.48
CA ASP A 87 2.50 -9.33 -17.86
C ASP A 87 2.84 -7.90 -18.34
N SER A 88 2.37 -6.87 -17.63
CA SER A 88 2.54 -5.45 -18.00
C SER A 88 3.23 -4.61 -16.93
N HIS A 89 3.28 -5.07 -15.68
CA HIS A 89 3.87 -4.36 -14.55
C HIS A 89 4.94 -5.20 -13.85
N TYR A 90 5.91 -4.53 -13.23
CA TYR A 90 6.84 -5.18 -12.30
C TYR A 90 6.87 -4.44 -10.96
N LEU A 91 6.95 -5.20 -9.87
CA LEU A 91 7.07 -4.65 -8.53
C LEU A 91 8.51 -4.23 -8.25
N THR A 92 8.68 -3.04 -7.69
CA THR A 92 9.97 -2.54 -7.22
C THR A 92 9.85 -2.06 -5.78
N ALA A 93 10.79 -2.47 -4.94
CA ALA A 93 10.87 -2.09 -3.54
C ALA A 93 12.29 -1.67 -3.20
N TYR A 94 12.45 -0.76 -2.24
CA TYR A 94 13.76 -0.40 -1.72
C TYR A 94 14.11 -1.34 -0.57
N ASN A 95 15.21 -2.10 -0.70
CA ASN A 95 15.63 -3.13 0.27
C ASN A 95 14.58 -4.24 0.54
N GLY A 96 13.73 -4.55 -0.45
CA GLY A 96 12.70 -5.60 -0.31
C GLY A 96 13.23 -7.04 -0.39
N GLU A 97 14.40 -7.25 -0.99
CA GLU A 97 15.09 -8.54 -1.04
C GLU A 97 16.51 -8.36 -0.48
N THR A 98 16.86 -9.16 0.54
CA THR A 98 18.24 -9.34 1.03
C THR A 98 18.52 -10.81 1.30
#